data_AF-A0A0T5X850-F1
#
_entry.id   AF-A0A0T5X850-F1
#
_cell.length_a   1.000
_cell.length_b   1.000
_cell.length_c   1.000
_cell.angle_alpha   90.00
_cell.angle_beta   90.00
_cell.angle_gamma   90.00
#
_symmetry.space_group_name_H-M   'P 1'
#
loop_
_entity.id
_entity.type
_entity.pdbx_description
1 polymer ?
#
loop_
_entity_poly.entity_id
_entity_poly.type
_entity_poly.pdbx_seq_one_letter_code
_entity_poly.pdbx_strand_id
1 'polypeptide(L)'
;MGDFTAFIKGLENKKVLGINPPVFDFAFFDFWAKPLGLLYILEYLRRRGNTVNLIDCIYEGRDKPKSYGRYKPKRREIGKPLPYKAIPRRFYHFGMTKEELEERLSAIEPPDIILITSGMTYWYLGVKWCIEIVKGIFPDVPLLLGGIYAQLCPDHAQGLGADGVQTTPLGVPFFRPALDLYDAPEYGITITSIGCPLNCKYCASKRLWPKYRKRNVDEVIDEISFQAGMRSVGDIAFYDDALLLDKERHFYPLCDELKKRHGHLRYHTPNGLHVREIDEVCARYLYETGFKTIRLSLESTDPSIQKAGSDKVHDDQYIRAVENLLKAGYTHEDIETYILVGLPGQKYEAVERAILFVKSLGATVKLAEYSPIPGTPMFDECAKIFPLLKEDPLYQNNTAYCGYMTPDITQINLQRLKNLAKIKIRDGVKASIRRDDPPLI
;
A
#
# COMPACT_ATOMS: atom_id res chain seq x y z
N MET A 1 0.00 -21.89 -12.93
CA MET A 1 0.43 -20.48 -12.96
C MET A 1 0.77 -20.07 -14.38
N GLY A 2 0.57 -18.80 -14.76
CA GLY A 2 0.90 -18.36 -16.12
C GLY A 2 0.37 -16.97 -16.46
N ASP A 3 0.46 -16.65 -17.75
CA ASP A 3 -0.12 -15.44 -18.32
C ASP A 3 -1.52 -15.73 -18.91
N PHE A 4 -2.55 -15.36 -18.16
CA PHE A 4 -3.97 -15.45 -18.52
C PHE A 4 -4.46 -14.20 -19.25
N THR A 5 -3.58 -13.33 -19.74
CA THR A 5 -3.96 -12.12 -20.48
C THR A 5 -4.88 -12.43 -21.66
N ALA A 6 -4.55 -13.43 -22.49
CA ALA A 6 -5.37 -13.79 -23.64
C ALA A 6 -6.76 -14.28 -23.22
N PHE A 7 -6.82 -15.09 -22.17
CA PHE A 7 -8.07 -15.60 -21.61
C PHE A 7 -8.95 -14.46 -21.08
N ILE A 8 -8.41 -13.56 -20.25
CA ILE A 8 -9.14 -12.39 -19.73
C ILE A 8 -9.60 -11.46 -20.87
N LYS A 9 -8.76 -11.25 -21.89
CA LYS A 9 -9.13 -10.43 -23.05
C LYS A 9 -10.22 -11.07 -23.92
N GLY A 10 -10.35 -12.39 -23.90
CA GLY A 10 -11.36 -13.13 -24.64
C GLY A 10 -12.73 -13.23 -23.96
N LEU A 11 -12.85 -12.81 -22.70
CA LEU A 11 -14.13 -12.84 -21.98
C LEU A 11 -15.11 -11.80 -22.55
N GLU A 12 -16.30 -12.28 -22.91
CA GLU A 12 -17.41 -11.50 -23.45
C GLU A 12 -18.74 -12.18 -23.09
N ASN A 13 -19.76 -11.38 -22.76
CA ASN A 13 -21.07 -11.85 -22.31
C ASN A 13 -21.01 -12.84 -21.13
N LYS A 14 -20.05 -12.66 -20.21
CA LYS A 14 -19.90 -13.45 -18.99
C LYS A 14 -20.30 -12.68 -17.75
N LYS A 15 -20.68 -13.42 -16.71
CA LYS A 15 -20.85 -12.94 -15.33
C LYS A 15 -19.53 -13.11 -14.58
N VAL A 16 -18.90 -11.99 -14.25
CA VAL A 16 -17.60 -11.95 -13.57
C VAL A 16 -17.79 -11.49 -12.14
N LEU A 17 -17.26 -12.24 -11.18
CA LEU A 17 -17.20 -11.84 -9.78
C LEU A 17 -15.76 -11.49 -9.41
N GLY A 18 -15.50 -10.25 -9.02
CA GLY A 18 -14.26 -9.85 -8.36
C GLY A 18 -14.37 -9.97 -6.85
N ILE A 19 -13.33 -10.48 -6.18
CA ILE A 19 -13.28 -10.57 -4.72
C ILE A 19 -11.96 -9.98 -4.18
N ASN A 20 -12.08 -9.05 -3.24
CA ASN A 20 -10.99 -8.63 -2.36
C ASN A 20 -11.13 -9.34 -0.99
N PRO A 21 -10.27 -10.32 -0.67
CA PRO A 21 -10.39 -11.14 0.53
C PRO A 21 -10.26 -10.34 1.84
N PRO A 22 -10.70 -10.91 2.99
CA PRO A 22 -10.37 -10.37 4.29
C PRO A 22 -8.87 -10.47 4.58
N VAL A 23 -8.41 -9.75 5.59
CA VAL A 23 -6.99 -9.75 6.01
C VAL A 23 -6.85 -10.49 7.33
N PHE A 24 -5.94 -11.45 7.39
CA PHE A 24 -5.61 -12.17 8.62
C PHE A 24 -4.24 -11.70 9.09
N ASP A 25 -4.19 -10.87 10.13
CA ASP A 25 -2.96 -10.20 10.54
C ASP A 25 -2.99 -9.77 12.02
N PHE A 26 -1.86 -9.31 12.54
CA PHE A 26 -1.75 -8.63 13.83
C PHE A 26 -2.24 -7.18 13.79
N ALA A 27 -2.19 -6.55 12.62
CA ALA A 27 -2.63 -5.18 12.41
C ALA A 27 -3.05 -4.97 10.94
N PHE A 28 -4.07 -4.12 10.75
CA PHE A 28 -4.46 -3.61 9.44
C PHE A 28 -4.74 -2.12 9.57
N PHE A 29 -4.24 -1.33 8.63
CA PHE A 29 -4.45 0.10 8.56
C PHE A 29 -5.01 0.45 7.19
N ASP A 30 -6.19 1.06 7.18
CA ASP A 30 -6.78 1.60 5.96
C ASP A 30 -6.00 2.86 5.52
N PHE A 31 -5.18 2.70 4.49
CA PHE A 31 -4.51 3.79 3.77
C PHE A 31 -5.24 4.09 2.47
N TRP A 32 -6.57 4.23 2.53
CA TRP A 32 -7.49 4.30 1.37
C TRP A 32 -7.54 2.98 0.58
N ALA A 33 -7.28 1.86 1.27
CA ALA A 33 -6.98 0.58 0.67
C ALA A 33 -8.17 0.04 -0.12
N LYS A 34 -8.00 -0.03 -1.44
CA LYS A 34 -8.93 -0.65 -2.38
C LYS A 34 -8.15 -1.49 -3.40
N PRO A 35 -8.75 -2.55 -3.97
CA PRO A 35 -8.11 -3.43 -4.92
C PRO A 35 -8.01 -2.79 -6.32
N LEU A 36 -7.26 -1.69 -6.46
CA LEU A 36 -7.23 -0.84 -7.66
C LEU A 36 -7.01 -1.64 -8.96
N GLY A 37 -6.05 -2.57 -8.98
CA GLY A 37 -5.82 -3.43 -10.14
C GLY A 37 -7.05 -4.27 -10.53
N LEU A 38 -7.75 -4.85 -9.55
CA LEU A 38 -8.99 -5.59 -9.78
C LEU A 38 -10.09 -4.67 -10.32
N LEU A 39 -10.23 -3.47 -9.77
CA LEU A 39 -11.24 -2.50 -10.23
C LEU A 39 -11.03 -2.06 -11.68
N TYR A 40 -9.78 -1.90 -12.13
CA TYR A 40 -9.49 -1.65 -13.55
C TYR A 40 -9.85 -2.84 -14.43
N ILE A 41 -9.55 -4.06 -13.98
CA ILE A 41 -9.89 -5.28 -14.72
C ILE A 41 -11.41 -5.43 -14.85
N LEU A 42 -12.17 -5.17 -13.78
CA LEU A 42 -13.63 -5.24 -13.82
C LEU A 42 -14.22 -4.19 -14.75
N GLU A 43 -13.71 -2.95 -14.77
CA GLU A 43 -14.17 -1.94 -15.75
C GLU A 43 -13.83 -2.36 -17.19
N TYR A 44 -12.63 -2.90 -17.41
CA TYR A 44 -12.24 -3.42 -18.73
C TYR A 44 -13.19 -4.52 -19.21
N LEU A 45 -13.50 -5.50 -18.34
CA LEU A 45 -14.41 -6.59 -18.67
C LEU A 45 -15.84 -6.08 -18.89
N ARG A 46 -16.32 -5.14 -18.06
CA ARG A 46 -17.62 -4.50 -18.23
C ARG A 46 -17.78 -3.84 -19.60
N ARG A 47 -16.75 -3.12 -20.06
CA ARG A 47 -16.73 -2.50 -21.39
C ARG A 47 -16.75 -3.49 -22.56
N ARG A 48 -16.49 -4.78 -22.29
CA ARG A 48 -16.59 -5.88 -23.26
C ARG A 48 -17.92 -6.65 -23.16
N GLY A 49 -18.96 -6.04 -22.61
CA GLY A 49 -20.29 -6.66 -22.51
C GLY A 49 -20.40 -7.71 -21.41
N ASN A 50 -19.45 -7.78 -20.48
CA ASN A 50 -19.56 -8.67 -19.32
C ASN A 50 -20.37 -7.99 -18.19
N THR A 51 -21.15 -8.77 -17.46
CA THR A 51 -21.76 -8.33 -16.20
C THR A 51 -20.71 -8.51 -15.10
N VAL A 52 -20.43 -7.46 -14.33
CA VAL A 52 -19.39 -7.50 -13.29
C VAL A 52 -19.98 -7.22 -11.91
N ASN A 53 -19.54 -7.98 -10.91
CA ASN A 53 -19.85 -7.79 -9.50
C ASN A 53 -18.56 -7.72 -8.69
N LEU A 54 -18.62 -7.07 -7.53
CA LEU A 54 -17.52 -6.98 -6.58
C LEU A 54 -18.01 -7.40 -5.19
N ILE A 55 -17.22 -8.22 -4.52
CA ILE A 55 -17.29 -8.40 -3.07
C ILE A 55 -15.96 -7.93 -2.48
N ASP A 56 -16.01 -6.92 -1.62
CA ASP A 56 -14.82 -6.41 -0.94
C ASP A 56 -14.96 -6.60 0.56
N CYS A 57 -14.36 -7.69 1.05
CA CYS A 57 -14.52 -8.12 2.44
C CYS A 57 -13.97 -7.10 3.45
N ILE A 58 -13.09 -6.19 3.05
CA ILE A 58 -12.59 -5.11 3.90
C ILE A 58 -13.57 -3.94 3.90
N TYR A 59 -14.06 -3.53 2.73
CA TYR A 59 -15.00 -2.41 2.61
C TYR A 59 -16.35 -2.73 3.25
N GLU A 60 -16.94 -3.87 2.91
CA GLU A 60 -18.24 -4.29 3.44
C GLU A 60 -18.13 -4.71 4.92
N GLY A 61 -16.94 -5.12 5.35
CA GLY A 61 -16.58 -5.39 6.74
C GLY A 61 -16.19 -4.15 7.56
N ARG A 62 -16.59 -2.93 7.17
CA ARG A 62 -16.29 -1.69 7.90
C ARG A 62 -16.99 -1.62 9.28
N ASP A 63 -16.32 -0.97 10.24
CA ASP A 63 -16.81 -0.76 11.61
C ASP A 63 -16.92 0.74 11.91
N LYS A 64 -15.80 1.43 12.12
CA LYS A 64 -15.78 2.82 12.61
C LYS A 64 -15.16 3.78 11.61
N PRO A 65 -15.79 4.94 11.32
CA PRO A 65 -15.23 5.93 10.41
C PRO A 65 -13.91 6.50 10.93
N LYS A 66 -13.10 6.95 9.99
CA LYS A 66 -11.81 7.65 10.15
C LYS A 66 -11.80 8.90 9.27
N SER A 67 -10.77 9.72 9.41
CA SER A 67 -10.65 10.93 8.60
C SER A 67 -10.51 10.61 7.11
N TYR A 68 -11.07 11.49 6.28
CA TYR A 68 -10.97 11.45 4.81
C TYR A 68 -11.61 10.18 4.19
N GLY A 69 -12.82 9.83 4.65
CA GLY A 69 -13.63 8.71 4.12
C GLY A 69 -13.13 7.30 4.47
N ARG A 70 -12.07 7.18 5.27
CA ARG A 70 -11.49 5.89 5.65
C ARG A 70 -12.28 5.20 6.75
N TYR A 71 -12.07 3.91 6.94
CA TYR A 71 -12.68 3.15 8.04
C TYR A 71 -11.69 2.24 8.77
N LYS A 72 -11.99 1.95 10.03
CA LYS A 72 -11.50 0.74 10.68
C LYS A 72 -12.37 -0.43 10.26
N PRO A 73 -11.81 -1.55 9.78
CA PRO A 73 -12.60 -2.76 9.58
C PRO A 73 -12.97 -3.42 10.92
N LYS A 74 -14.09 -4.15 10.93
CA LYS A 74 -14.44 -5.12 11.96
C LYS A 74 -13.27 -6.10 12.11
N ARG A 75 -12.99 -6.52 13.34
CA ARG A 75 -11.94 -7.50 13.61
C ARG A 75 -12.36 -8.50 14.67
N ARG A 76 -11.92 -9.75 14.51
CA ARG A 76 -12.18 -10.85 15.44
C ARG A 76 -10.88 -11.55 15.76
N GLU A 77 -10.62 -11.78 17.04
CA GLU A 77 -9.41 -12.51 17.45
C GLU A 77 -9.53 -13.97 17.05
N ILE A 78 -8.48 -14.52 16.44
CA ILE A 78 -8.43 -15.90 15.95
C ILE A 78 -7.13 -16.58 16.40
N GLY A 79 -7.10 -17.91 16.29
CA GLY A 79 -5.90 -18.69 16.57
C GLY A 79 -4.73 -18.31 15.65
N LYS A 80 -3.51 -18.33 16.20
CA LYS A 80 -2.30 -18.08 15.42
C LYS A 80 -1.91 -19.32 14.60
N PRO A 81 -1.54 -19.16 13.31
CA PRO A 81 -0.90 -20.23 12.55
C PRO A 81 0.48 -20.57 13.15
N LEU A 82 1.04 -21.72 12.76
CA LEU A 82 2.30 -22.23 13.32
C LEU A 82 3.46 -21.22 13.28
N PRO A 83 3.74 -20.51 12.16
CA PRO A 83 4.79 -19.49 12.14
C PRO A 83 4.64 -18.45 13.25
N TYR A 84 3.40 -18.03 13.51
CA TYR A 84 3.08 -16.96 14.45
C TYR A 84 2.87 -17.41 15.90
N LYS A 85 2.94 -18.71 16.20
CA LYS A 85 2.57 -19.25 17.53
C LYS A 85 3.32 -18.58 18.68
N ALA A 86 4.61 -18.29 18.49
CA ALA A 86 5.48 -17.66 19.47
C ALA A 86 5.38 -16.13 19.52
N ILE A 87 4.69 -15.47 18.57
CA ILE A 87 4.62 -14.01 18.51
C ILE A 87 3.69 -13.51 19.64
N PRO A 88 4.14 -12.65 20.58
CA PRO A 88 3.38 -12.25 21.77
C PRO A 88 2.35 -11.15 21.46
N ARG A 89 1.58 -11.32 20.37
CA ARG A 89 0.55 -10.39 19.92
C ARG A 89 -0.71 -11.16 19.54
N ARG A 90 -1.86 -10.49 19.64
CA ARG A 90 -3.14 -11.06 19.20
C ARG A 90 -3.22 -11.03 17.67
N PHE A 91 -3.78 -12.09 17.10
CA PHE A 91 -3.93 -12.27 15.67
C PHE A 91 -5.41 -12.17 15.32
N TYR A 92 -5.73 -11.48 14.23
CA TYR A 92 -7.10 -11.08 13.94
C TYR A 92 -7.50 -11.42 12.51
N HIS A 93 -8.76 -11.79 12.35
CA HIS A 93 -9.50 -11.72 11.10
C HIS A 93 -10.06 -10.30 10.98
N PHE A 94 -9.65 -9.54 9.97
CA PHE A 94 -10.18 -8.22 9.61
C PHE A 94 -11.13 -8.31 8.40
N GLY A 95 -12.33 -7.74 8.53
CA GLY A 95 -13.35 -7.72 7.48
C GLY A 95 -14.58 -8.58 7.78
N MET A 96 -15.27 -8.98 6.71
CA MET A 96 -16.46 -9.84 6.71
C MET A 96 -16.23 -11.19 7.37
N THR A 97 -17.22 -11.73 8.09
CA THR A 97 -17.19 -13.12 8.54
C THR A 97 -17.43 -14.11 7.41
N LYS A 98 -17.29 -15.40 7.76
CA LYS A 98 -17.71 -16.50 6.91
C LYS A 98 -19.18 -16.38 6.54
N GLU A 99 -20.04 -16.19 7.54
CA GLU A 99 -21.49 -16.10 7.36
C GLU A 99 -21.87 -14.89 6.50
N GLU A 100 -21.26 -13.72 6.76
CA GLU A 100 -21.46 -12.51 5.94
C GLU A 100 -21.03 -12.75 4.48
N LEU A 101 -19.91 -13.45 4.23
CA LEU A 101 -19.47 -13.77 2.88
C LEU A 101 -20.36 -14.82 2.19
N GLU A 102 -20.74 -15.90 2.89
CA GLU A 102 -21.62 -16.95 2.37
C GLU A 102 -23.00 -16.39 2.00
N GLU A 103 -23.56 -15.51 2.84
CA GLU A 103 -24.80 -14.79 2.55
C GLU A 103 -24.66 -13.94 1.28
N ARG A 104 -23.57 -13.17 1.17
CA ARG A 104 -23.33 -12.33 -0.01
C ARG A 104 -23.14 -13.13 -1.28
N LEU A 105 -22.44 -14.26 -1.23
CA LEU A 105 -22.24 -15.18 -2.35
C LEU A 105 -23.54 -15.90 -2.73
N SER A 106 -24.40 -16.22 -1.77
CA SER A 106 -25.70 -16.86 -2.04
C SER A 106 -26.72 -15.91 -2.67
N ALA A 107 -26.55 -14.60 -2.45
CA ALA A 107 -27.43 -13.56 -2.98
C ALA A 107 -27.11 -13.13 -4.42
N ILE A 108 -25.96 -13.54 -4.97
CA ILE A 108 -25.59 -13.24 -6.36
C ILE A 108 -25.98 -14.39 -7.28
N GLU A 109 -26.27 -14.07 -8.54
CA GLU A 109 -26.36 -15.12 -9.55
C GLU A 109 -25.02 -15.86 -9.69
N PRO A 110 -25.04 -17.18 -9.97
CA PRO A 110 -23.82 -17.94 -10.21
C PRO A 110 -22.96 -17.25 -11.29
N PRO A 111 -21.69 -16.90 -10.98
CA PRO A 111 -20.78 -16.30 -11.93
C PRO A 111 -20.23 -17.35 -12.91
N ASP A 112 -19.81 -16.92 -14.09
CA ASP A 112 -19.07 -17.75 -15.04
C ASP A 112 -17.58 -17.80 -14.70
N ILE A 113 -17.07 -16.81 -13.96
CA ILE A 113 -15.68 -16.73 -13.52
C ILE A 113 -15.53 -15.86 -12.27
N ILE A 114 -14.58 -16.24 -11.42
CA ILE A 114 -14.23 -15.54 -10.20
C ILE A 114 -12.78 -15.05 -10.27
N LEU A 115 -12.55 -13.78 -9.91
CA LEU A 115 -11.24 -13.14 -9.86
C LEU A 115 -10.93 -12.76 -8.41
N ILE A 116 -9.88 -13.34 -7.83
CA ILE A 116 -9.42 -13.00 -6.47
C ILE A 116 -8.10 -12.24 -6.53
N THR A 117 -7.95 -11.21 -5.72
CA THR A 117 -6.71 -10.42 -5.62
C THR A 117 -6.05 -10.53 -4.24
N SER A 118 -4.75 -10.26 -4.15
CA SER A 118 -4.08 -9.99 -2.88
C SER A 118 -2.92 -9.00 -3.03
N GLY A 119 -2.86 -8.03 -2.12
CA GLY A 119 -1.87 -6.95 -2.13
C GLY A 119 -0.56 -7.26 -1.40
N MET A 120 -0.58 -8.16 -0.41
CA MET A 120 0.60 -8.50 0.42
C MET A 120 0.84 -10.00 0.42
N THR A 121 2.10 -10.41 0.46
CA THR A 121 2.48 -11.83 0.38
C THR A 121 2.01 -12.63 1.59
N TYR A 122 2.07 -12.06 2.79
CA TYR A 122 1.67 -12.70 4.05
C TYR A 122 0.16 -12.60 4.34
N TRP A 123 -0.65 -11.99 3.48
CA TRP A 123 -2.12 -11.99 3.60
C TRP A 123 -2.78 -13.21 2.95
N TYR A 124 -1.98 -14.19 2.48
CA TYR A 124 -2.50 -15.34 1.77
C TYR A 124 -3.47 -16.20 2.60
N LEU A 125 -3.44 -16.15 3.93
CA LEU A 125 -4.41 -16.88 4.75
C LEU A 125 -5.85 -16.41 4.48
N GLY A 126 -6.06 -15.11 4.30
CA GLY A 126 -7.36 -14.57 3.90
C GLY A 126 -7.75 -15.00 2.48
N VAL A 127 -6.78 -15.08 1.56
CA VAL A 127 -6.98 -15.60 0.20
C VAL A 127 -7.41 -17.06 0.24
N LYS A 128 -6.67 -17.92 0.96
CA LYS A 128 -6.95 -19.35 1.10
C LYS A 128 -8.35 -19.56 1.69
N TRP A 129 -8.64 -18.86 2.79
CA TRP A 129 -9.95 -18.89 3.45
C TRP A 129 -11.08 -18.50 2.49
N CYS A 130 -10.86 -17.48 1.65
CA CYS A 130 -11.84 -17.04 0.67
C CYS A 130 -12.03 -18.06 -0.46
N ILE A 131 -10.94 -18.64 -0.99
CA ILE A 131 -11.00 -19.70 -2.02
C ILE A 131 -11.81 -20.90 -1.50
N GLU A 132 -11.56 -21.35 -0.27
CA GLU A 132 -12.26 -22.50 0.33
C GLU A 132 -13.77 -22.28 0.42
N ILE A 133 -14.21 -21.09 0.86
CA ILE A 133 -15.64 -20.75 0.95
C ILE A 133 -16.26 -20.64 -0.44
N VAL A 134 -15.60 -19.91 -1.34
CA VAL A 134 -16.08 -19.68 -2.70
C VAL A 134 -16.22 -21.00 -3.46
N LYS A 135 -15.23 -21.90 -3.38
CA LYS A 135 -15.30 -23.22 -4.01
C LYS A 135 -16.30 -24.16 -3.33
N GLY A 136 -16.62 -23.93 -2.05
CA GLY A 136 -17.72 -24.63 -1.39
C GLY A 136 -19.10 -24.29 -1.97
N ILE A 137 -19.29 -23.04 -2.42
CA ILE A 137 -20.55 -22.56 -2.99
C ILE A 137 -20.60 -22.74 -4.52
N PHE A 138 -19.48 -22.45 -5.19
CA PHE A 138 -19.32 -22.49 -6.65
C PHE A 138 -18.19 -23.45 -7.05
N PRO A 139 -18.36 -24.78 -6.86
CA PRO A 139 -17.29 -25.75 -7.05
C PRO A 139 -16.74 -25.77 -8.48
N ASP A 140 -17.63 -25.67 -9.47
CA ASP A 140 -17.29 -25.81 -10.89
C ASP A 140 -16.93 -24.48 -11.57
N VAL A 141 -17.05 -23.35 -10.88
CA VAL A 141 -16.75 -22.04 -11.46
C VAL A 141 -15.23 -21.81 -11.45
N PRO A 142 -14.61 -21.48 -12.60
CA PRO A 142 -13.20 -21.14 -12.67
C PRO A 142 -12.84 -19.94 -11.79
N LEU A 143 -11.77 -20.06 -11.02
CA LEU A 143 -11.24 -19.06 -10.10
C LEU A 143 -9.79 -18.73 -10.45
N LEU A 144 -9.55 -17.47 -10.81
CA LEU A 144 -8.23 -16.93 -11.11
C LEU A 144 -7.75 -16.05 -9.96
N LEU A 145 -6.57 -16.37 -9.41
CA LEU A 145 -5.88 -15.57 -8.40
C LEU A 145 -4.86 -14.63 -9.07
N GLY A 146 -4.89 -13.34 -8.71
CA GLY A 146 -3.92 -12.33 -9.15
C GLY A 146 -3.50 -11.38 -8.03
N GLY A 147 -2.92 -10.25 -8.42
CA GLY A 147 -2.40 -9.24 -7.49
C GLY A 147 -0.91 -9.39 -7.19
N ILE A 148 -0.38 -8.53 -6.31
CA ILE A 148 1.05 -8.45 -5.98
C ILE A 148 1.56 -9.78 -5.41
N TYR A 149 0.78 -10.40 -4.52
CA TYR A 149 1.13 -11.69 -3.92
C TYR A 149 1.36 -12.78 -4.98
N ALA A 150 0.45 -12.90 -5.96
CA ALA A 150 0.53 -13.90 -7.01
C ALA A 150 1.78 -13.73 -7.90
N GLN A 151 2.25 -12.49 -8.11
CA GLN A 151 3.46 -12.21 -8.88
C GLN A 151 4.75 -12.47 -8.09
N LEU A 152 4.74 -12.21 -6.77
CA LEU A 152 5.92 -12.35 -5.92
C LEU A 152 6.12 -13.77 -5.40
N CYS A 153 5.05 -14.51 -5.13
CA CYS A 153 5.05 -15.86 -4.58
C CYS A 153 4.22 -16.83 -5.44
N PRO A 154 4.51 -16.97 -6.74
CA PRO A 154 3.65 -17.71 -7.68
C PRO A 154 3.49 -19.19 -7.32
N ASP A 155 4.58 -19.87 -6.91
CA ASP A 155 4.55 -21.29 -6.56
C ASP A 155 3.67 -21.53 -5.32
N HIS A 156 3.82 -20.69 -4.31
CA HIS A 156 2.99 -20.76 -3.10
C HIS A 156 1.52 -20.44 -3.40
N ALA A 157 1.26 -19.43 -4.26
CA ALA A 157 -0.08 -19.07 -4.69
C ALA A 157 -0.79 -20.19 -5.44
N GLN A 158 -0.07 -20.97 -6.25
CA GLN A 158 -0.63 -22.13 -6.96
C GLN A 158 -1.12 -23.23 -6.01
N GLY A 159 -0.46 -23.40 -4.85
CA GLY A 159 -0.84 -24.38 -3.84
C GLY A 159 -2.10 -24.03 -3.04
N LEU A 160 -2.73 -22.88 -3.27
CA LEU A 160 -3.91 -22.44 -2.49
C LEU A 160 -5.26 -22.94 -3.01
N GLY A 161 -5.30 -23.65 -4.14
CA GLY A 161 -6.53 -24.20 -4.70
C GLY A 161 -7.27 -23.28 -5.69
N ALA A 162 -6.59 -22.27 -6.24
CA ALA A 162 -7.10 -21.53 -7.41
C ALA A 162 -6.88 -22.32 -8.70
N ASP A 163 -7.80 -22.23 -9.67
CA ASP A 163 -7.68 -22.91 -10.97
C ASP A 163 -6.62 -22.25 -11.87
N GLY A 164 -6.40 -20.95 -11.67
CA GLY A 164 -5.35 -20.18 -12.33
C GLY A 164 -4.65 -19.23 -11.37
N VAL A 165 -3.39 -18.93 -11.67
CA VAL A 165 -2.62 -17.88 -10.98
C VAL A 165 -1.96 -16.98 -12.02
N GLN A 166 -2.38 -15.72 -12.05
CA GLN A 166 -1.83 -14.67 -12.91
C GLN A 166 -0.55 -14.11 -12.31
N THR A 167 0.59 -14.34 -12.97
CA THR A 167 1.92 -13.98 -12.44
C THR A 167 2.57 -12.80 -13.15
N THR A 168 1.95 -12.30 -14.23
CA THR A 168 2.40 -11.13 -14.97
C THR A 168 1.32 -10.04 -14.94
N PRO A 169 1.67 -8.77 -15.18
CA PRO A 169 0.66 -7.75 -15.42
C PRO A 169 -0.20 -8.07 -16.65
N LEU A 170 -1.53 -8.04 -16.52
CA LEU A 170 -2.48 -8.38 -17.60
C LEU A 170 -2.45 -7.46 -18.84
N GLY A 171 -1.78 -6.31 -18.76
CA GLY A 171 -1.66 -5.39 -19.90
C GLY A 171 -3.01 -4.97 -20.50
N VAL A 172 -4.01 -4.71 -19.65
CA VAL A 172 -5.31 -4.15 -20.03
C VAL A 172 -5.27 -2.62 -19.94
N PRO A 173 -5.99 -1.87 -20.81
CA PRO A 173 -6.09 -0.42 -20.70
C PRO A 173 -6.67 0.02 -19.35
N PHE A 174 -6.14 1.12 -18.80
CA PHE A 174 -6.64 1.71 -17.55
C PHE A 174 -7.63 2.81 -17.89
N PHE A 175 -8.91 2.44 -18.00
CA PHE A 175 -9.98 3.40 -18.29
C PHE A 175 -10.35 4.20 -17.03
N ARG A 176 -10.92 3.51 -16.02
CA ARG A 176 -11.27 4.02 -14.69
C ARG A 176 -11.43 2.84 -13.75
N PRO A 177 -11.23 2.97 -12.43
CA PRO A 177 -11.62 1.92 -11.51
C PRO A 177 -13.16 1.83 -11.50
N ALA A 178 -13.70 0.62 -11.48
CA ALA A 178 -15.13 0.36 -11.30
C ALA A 178 -15.62 0.69 -9.88
N LEU A 179 -15.38 1.93 -9.43
CA LEU A 179 -15.68 2.40 -8.08
C LEU A 179 -17.20 2.44 -7.81
N ASP A 180 -18.01 2.52 -8.85
CA ASP A 180 -19.48 2.46 -8.74
C ASP A 180 -20.02 1.09 -8.32
N LEU A 181 -19.17 0.06 -8.24
CA LEU A 181 -19.53 -1.22 -7.63
C LEU A 181 -19.59 -1.16 -6.09
N TYR A 182 -19.12 -0.08 -5.47
CA TYR A 182 -19.27 0.15 -4.04
C TYR A 182 -20.56 0.91 -3.74
N ASP A 183 -21.27 0.51 -2.68
CA ASP A 183 -22.39 1.28 -2.15
C ASP A 183 -21.86 2.52 -1.40
N ALA A 184 -21.99 3.70 -2.03
CA ALA A 184 -21.57 5.02 -1.54
C ALA A 184 -20.09 5.11 -1.11
N PRO A 185 -19.12 5.02 -2.03
CA PRO A 185 -17.70 5.18 -1.71
C PRO A 185 -17.42 6.61 -1.23
N GLU A 186 -16.74 6.77 -0.09
CA GLU A 186 -16.42 8.10 0.46
C GLU A 186 -15.11 8.70 -0.08
N TYR A 187 -14.34 7.89 -0.80
CA TYR A 187 -13.11 8.30 -1.45
C TYR A 187 -12.92 7.55 -2.76
N GLY A 188 -12.24 8.22 -3.70
CA GLY A 188 -11.71 7.62 -4.90
C GLY A 188 -10.22 7.30 -4.76
N ILE A 189 -9.72 6.57 -5.75
CA ILE A 189 -8.34 6.12 -5.84
C ILE A 189 -7.88 6.25 -7.30
N THR A 190 -6.59 6.51 -7.49
CA THR A 190 -6.02 6.56 -8.83
C THR A 190 -4.54 6.19 -8.82
N ILE A 191 -4.04 5.87 -9.99
CA ILE A 191 -2.62 5.79 -10.29
C ILE A 191 -2.37 6.54 -11.59
N THR A 192 -1.42 7.45 -11.60
CA THR A 192 -1.12 8.28 -12.79
C THR A 192 0.12 7.77 -13.54
N SER A 193 0.90 6.91 -12.89
CA SER A 193 2.11 6.31 -13.40
C SER A 193 2.37 4.95 -12.73
N ILE A 194 2.84 3.98 -13.51
CA ILE A 194 3.02 2.59 -13.11
C ILE A 194 4.51 2.28 -12.98
N GLY A 195 4.88 1.66 -11.87
CA GLY A 195 6.27 1.32 -11.54
C GLY A 195 7.10 2.53 -11.12
N CYS A 196 8.39 2.30 -10.92
CA CYS A 196 9.35 3.32 -10.53
C CYS A 196 10.65 3.13 -11.33
N PRO A 197 11.29 4.19 -11.85
CA PRO A 197 12.56 4.08 -12.57
C PRO A 197 13.75 3.82 -11.63
N LEU A 198 13.57 3.98 -10.31
CA LEU A 198 14.60 3.67 -9.31
C LEU A 198 14.70 2.15 -9.06
N ASN A 199 15.79 1.72 -8.43
CA ASN A 199 16.08 0.29 -8.21
C ASN A 199 16.52 0.03 -6.77
N CYS A 200 15.71 0.47 -5.81
CA CYS A 200 15.99 0.30 -4.39
C CYS A 200 16.09 -1.20 -4.04
N LYS A 201 17.14 -1.61 -3.32
CA LYS A 201 17.41 -3.03 -2.99
C LYS A 201 16.35 -3.70 -2.11
N TYR A 202 15.49 -2.93 -1.45
CA TYR A 202 14.38 -3.39 -0.60
C TYR A 202 13.01 -3.37 -1.28
N CYS A 203 12.88 -2.75 -2.46
CA CYS A 203 11.57 -2.48 -3.06
C CYS A 203 11.31 -3.39 -4.26
N ALA A 204 10.09 -3.94 -4.36
CA ALA A 204 9.68 -4.78 -5.47
C ALA A 204 9.09 -4.02 -6.68
N SER A 205 9.01 -2.68 -6.65
CA SER A 205 8.37 -1.90 -7.73
C SER A 205 8.94 -2.24 -9.11
N LYS A 206 10.27 -2.27 -9.29
CA LYS A 206 10.89 -2.65 -10.58
C LYS A 206 10.65 -4.11 -10.98
N ARG A 207 10.49 -5.01 -10.01
CA ARG A 207 10.19 -6.43 -10.27
C ARG A 207 8.75 -6.60 -10.74
N LEU A 208 7.80 -5.95 -10.06
CA LEU A 208 6.37 -5.95 -10.40
C LEU A 208 6.13 -5.22 -11.73
N TRP A 209 6.85 -4.12 -11.94
CA TRP A 209 6.71 -3.24 -13.10
C TRP A 209 8.10 -2.88 -13.67
N PRO A 210 8.64 -3.70 -14.60
CA PRO A 210 9.98 -3.50 -15.15
C PRO A 210 10.19 -2.21 -15.94
N LYS A 211 9.09 -1.54 -16.33
CA LYS A 211 9.10 -0.29 -17.08
C LYS A 211 8.26 0.74 -16.35
N TYR A 212 8.84 1.92 -16.15
CA TYR A 212 8.11 3.10 -15.70
C TYR A 212 7.27 3.67 -16.85
N ARG A 213 5.97 3.87 -16.63
CA ARG A 213 5.07 4.44 -17.63
C ARG A 213 4.11 5.43 -16.98
N LYS A 214 3.96 6.60 -17.59
CA LYS A 214 2.96 7.59 -17.20
C LYS A 214 1.71 7.40 -18.05
N ARG A 215 0.55 7.63 -17.46
CA ARG A 215 -0.74 7.68 -18.17
C ARG A 215 -0.92 9.05 -18.80
N ASN A 216 -1.78 9.14 -19.80
CA ASN A 216 -2.18 10.43 -20.34
C ASN A 216 -2.95 11.22 -19.25
N VAL A 217 -2.66 12.51 -19.12
CA VAL A 217 -3.30 13.38 -18.11
C VAL A 217 -4.80 13.46 -18.32
N ASP A 218 -5.28 13.57 -19.56
CA ASP A 218 -6.71 13.64 -19.87
C ASP A 218 -7.43 12.35 -19.45
N GLU A 219 -6.84 11.17 -19.67
CA GLU A 219 -7.39 9.89 -19.20
C GLU A 219 -7.49 9.84 -17.67
N VAL A 220 -6.49 10.36 -16.96
CA VAL A 220 -6.50 10.44 -15.49
C VAL A 220 -7.58 11.42 -15.01
N ILE A 221 -7.75 12.56 -15.69
CA ILE A 221 -8.78 13.55 -15.36
C ILE A 221 -10.18 12.99 -15.62
N ASP A 222 -10.40 12.26 -16.71
CA ASP A 222 -11.68 11.61 -16.99
C ASP A 222 -12.01 10.55 -15.93
N GLU A 223 -11.00 9.77 -15.53
CA GLU A 223 -11.11 8.82 -14.42
C GLU A 223 -11.49 9.48 -13.09
N ILE A 224 -10.84 10.60 -12.75
CA ILE A 224 -11.13 11.35 -11.52
C ILE A 224 -12.49 12.02 -11.61
N SER A 225 -12.87 12.55 -12.77
CA SER A 225 -14.19 13.16 -13.00
C SER A 225 -15.32 12.15 -12.79
N PHE A 226 -15.13 10.91 -13.24
CA PHE A 226 -16.08 9.84 -12.97
C PHE A 226 -16.26 9.59 -11.47
N GLN A 227 -15.16 9.52 -10.72
CA GLN A 227 -15.20 9.28 -9.26
C GLN A 227 -15.80 10.48 -8.52
N ALA A 228 -15.45 11.71 -8.92
CA ALA A 228 -15.96 12.96 -8.37
C ALA A 228 -17.47 13.17 -8.62
N GLY A 229 -18.02 12.56 -9.68
CA GLY A 229 -19.46 12.55 -9.95
C GLY A 229 -20.28 11.79 -8.88
N MET A 230 -19.63 10.96 -8.07
CA MET A 230 -20.28 10.28 -6.94
C MET A 230 -20.37 11.24 -5.75
N ARG A 231 -21.60 11.61 -5.34
CA ARG A 231 -21.82 12.62 -4.29
C ARG A 231 -21.11 12.36 -2.97
N SER A 232 -20.77 11.12 -2.65
CA SER A 232 -20.07 10.72 -1.43
C SER A 232 -18.54 10.92 -1.49
N VAL A 233 -17.96 11.05 -2.69
CA VAL A 233 -16.50 11.15 -2.87
C VAL A 233 -16.05 12.59 -2.64
N GLY A 234 -15.31 12.82 -1.55
CA GLY A 234 -14.66 14.11 -1.26
C GLY A 234 -13.13 14.07 -1.30
N ASP A 235 -12.56 12.87 -1.42
CA ASP A 235 -11.13 12.59 -1.27
C ASP A 235 -10.65 11.66 -2.39
N ILE A 236 -9.46 11.88 -2.93
CA ILE A 236 -8.81 11.00 -3.92
C ILE A 236 -7.39 10.64 -3.46
N ALA A 237 -7.09 9.34 -3.41
CA ALA A 237 -5.77 8.83 -3.06
C ALA A 237 -4.95 8.39 -4.29
N PHE A 238 -3.68 8.82 -4.34
CA PHE A 238 -2.73 8.50 -5.41
C PHE A 238 -1.78 7.36 -4.99
N TYR A 239 -1.78 6.27 -5.74
CA TYR A 239 -0.96 5.08 -5.49
C TYR A 239 0.28 4.94 -6.37
N ASP A 240 0.67 6.02 -7.04
CA ASP A 240 1.91 6.08 -7.80
C ASP A 240 3.12 5.71 -6.92
N ASP A 241 3.99 4.84 -7.44
CA ASP A 241 5.27 4.55 -6.80
C ASP A 241 6.23 5.75 -6.91
N ALA A 242 6.04 6.62 -7.90
CA ALA A 242 6.95 7.70 -8.27
C ALA A 242 6.24 8.95 -8.82
N LEU A 243 5.24 9.46 -8.08
CA LEU A 243 4.35 10.55 -8.50
C LEU A 243 5.08 11.81 -9.03
N LEU A 244 6.14 12.23 -8.34
CA LEU A 244 6.83 13.51 -8.61
C LEU A 244 7.99 13.39 -9.61
N LEU A 245 8.29 12.21 -10.14
CA LEU A 245 9.39 12.08 -11.09
C LEU A 245 9.00 12.68 -12.46
N ASP A 246 9.83 13.61 -12.94
CA ASP A 246 9.56 14.40 -14.16
C ASP A 246 8.19 15.09 -14.02
N LYS A 247 8.04 15.79 -12.88
CA LYS A 247 6.83 16.51 -12.45
C LYS A 247 6.42 17.62 -13.41
N GLU A 248 7.38 18.26 -14.06
CA GLU A 248 7.18 19.35 -14.99
C GLU A 248 6.34 18.93 -16.20
N ARG A 249 6.52 17.68 -16.66
CA ARG A 249 5.82 17.14 -17.83
C ARG A 249 4.53 16.39 -17.52
N HIS A 250 4.27 16.07 -16.25
CA HIS A 250 3.16 15.21 -15.89
C HIS A 250 2.37 15.70 -14.68
N PHE A 251 3.03 15.83 -13.53
CA PHE A 251 2.37 16.20 -12.28
C PHE A 251 1.81 17.64 -12.32
N TYR A 252 2.55 18.61 -12.86
CA TYR A 252 2.06 20.00 -12.95
C TYR A 252 0.89 20.17 -13.91
N PRO A 253 0.92 19.64 -15.16
CA PRO A 253 -0.26 19.63 -16.03
C PRO A 253 -1.47 18.97 -15.38
N LEU A 254 -1.27 17.85 -14.68
CA LEU A 254 -2.33 17.19 -13.93
C LEU A 254 -2.91 18.10 -12.83
N CYS A 255 -2.07 18.71 -12.01
CA CYS A 255 -2.49 19.65 -10.97
C CYS A 255 -3.28 20.84 -11.54
N ASP A 256 -2.88 21.38 -12.69
CA ASP A 256 -3.58 22.51 -13.31
C ASP A 256 -5.00 22.12 -13.74
N GLU A 257 -5.19 20.93 -14.33
CA GLU A 257 -6.53 20.41 -14.66
C GLU A 257 -7.35 20.04 -13.41
N LEU A 258 -6.72 19.48 -12.37
CA LEU A 258 -7.38 19.18 -11.10
C LEU A 258 -7.88 20.44 -10.40
N LYS A 259 -7.08 21.51 -10.32
CA LYS A 259 -7.52 22.80 -9.75
C LYS A 259 -8.70 23.36 -10.53
N LYS A 260 -8.61 23.31 -11.86
CA LYS A 260 -9.62 23.89 -12.77
C LYS A 260 -10.96 23.17 -12.69
N ARG A 261 -10.97 21.83 -12.66
CA ARG A 261 -12.20 21.02 -12.74
C ARG A 261 -12.69 20.52 -11.37
N HIS A 262 -11.76 20.26 -10.46
CA HIS A 262 -11.97 19.47 -9.24
C HIS A 262 -11.33 20.11 -8.00
N GLY A 263 -11.20 21.44 -7.96
CA GLY A 263 -10.57 22.16 -6.85
C GLY A 263 -11.30 22.05 -5.50
N HIS A 264 -12.50 21.45 -5.48
CA HIS A 264 -13.26 21.17 -4.27
C HIS A 264 -12.86 19.83 -3.60
N LEU A 265 -12.16 18.95 -4.32
CA LEU A 265 -11.68 17.67 -3.79
C LEU A 265 -10.41 17.84 -2.94
N ARG A 266 -10.15 16.86 -2.09
CA ARG A 266 -8.89 16.74 -1.34
C ARG A 266 -8.08 15.58 -1.88
N TYR A 267 -6.77 15.77 -1.95
CA TYR A 267 -5.86 14.78 -2.53
C TYR A 267 -4.90 14.22 -1.49
N HIS A 268 -4.59 12.93 -1.61
CA HIS A 268 -3.77 12.21 -0.63
C HIS A 268 -2.71 11.35 -1.31
N THR A 269 -1.52 11.31 -0.73
CA THR A 269 -0.41 10.45 -1.17
C THR A 269 -0.12 9.44 -0.06
N PRO A 270 -0.81 8.29 -0.02
CA PRO A 270 -0.47 7.19 0.91
C PRO A 270 0.95 6.68 0.71
N ASN A 271 1.43 6.66 -0.53
CA ASN A 271 2.83 6.36 -0.84
C ASN A 271 3.73 7.55 -0.51
N GLY A 272 4.98 7.26 -0.17
CA GLY A 272 5.97 8.29 0.11
C GLY A 272 6.43 9.03 -1.16
N LEU A 273 6.44 10.35 -1.10
CA LEU A 273 6.94 11.24 -2.13
C LEU A 273 8.47 11.30 -2.10
N HIS A 274 9.05 11.33 -3.29
CA HIS A 274 10.49 11.47 -3.46
C HIS A 274 10.92 12.88 -3.04
N VAL A 275 11.57 12.96 -1.88
CA VAL A 275 11.98 14.21 -1.21
C VAL A 275 12.77 15.12 -2.15
N ARG A 276 13.67 14.56 -2.95
CA ARG A 276 14.50 15.31 -3.90
C ARG A 276 13.70 16.15 -4.89
N GLU A 277 12.47 15.73 -5.22
CA GLU A 277 11.65 16.40 -6.22
C GLU A 277 10.84 17.58 -5.65
N ILE A 278 10.87 17.80 -4.33
CA ILE A 278 10.08 18.83 -3.63
C ILE A 278 10.89 20.13 -3.50
N ASP A 279 10.95 20.86 -4.61
CA ASP A 279 11.37 22.26 -4.64
C ASP A 279 10.20 23.21 -4.28
N GLU A 280 10.47 24.52 -4.25
CA GLU A 280 9.47 25.55 -3.94
C GLU A 280 8.26 25.51 -4.89
N VAL A 281 8.50 25.25 -6.18
CA VAL A 281 7.43 25.19 -7.19
C VAL A 281 6.55 23.95 -6.95
N CYS A 282 7.16 22.80 -6.68
CA CYS A 282 6.46 21.57 -6.36
C CYS A 282 5.62 21.68 -5.09
N ALA A 283 6.19 22.25 -4.02
CA ALA A 283 5.49 22.45 -2.76
C ALA A 283 4.25 23.34 -2.95
N ARG A 284 4.38 24.41 -3.74
CA ARG A 284 3.25 25.28 -4.09
C ARG A 284 2.18 24.54 -4.90
N TYR A 285 2.56 23.74 -5.89
CA TYR A 285 1.61 22.92 -6.66
C TYR A 285 0.85 21.93 -5.77
N LEU A 286 1.53 21.24 -4.85
CA LEU A 286 0.90 20.34 -3.88
C LEU A 286 -0.15 21.10 -3.04
N TYR A 287 0.23 22.26 -2.48
CA TYR A 287 -0.64 23.05 -1.62
C TYR A 287 -1.85 23.63 -2.36
N GLU A 288 -1.61 24.35 -3.46
CA GLU A 288 -2.66 25.01 -4.26
C GLU A 288 -3.64 24.02 -4.87
N THR A 289 -3.20 22.80 -5.20
CA THR A 289 -4.08 21.76 -5.75
C THR A 289 -4.97 21.13 -4.68
N GLY A 290 -4.60 21.23 -3.40
CA GLY A 290 -5.38 20.66 -2.29
C GLY A 290 -4.89 19.29 -1.81
N PHE A 291 -3.62 18.96 -1.99
CA PHE A 291 -3.03 17.80 -1.33
C PHE A 291 -3.00 18.04 0.18
N LYS A 292 -3.67 17.18 0.96
CA LYS A 292 -3.85 17.35 2.42
C LYS A 292 -2.95 16.46 3.27
N THR A 293 -2.41 15.39 2.69
CA THR A 293 -1.55 14.47 3.45
C THR A 293 -0.25 14.29 2.69
N ILE A 294 0.82 14.91 3.22
CA ILE A 294 2.15 14.84 2.63
C ILE A 294 2.94 13.77 3.37
N ARG A 295 3.39 12.77 2.62
CA ARG A 295 4.24 11.70 3.14
C ARG A 295 5.56 11.75 2.42
N LEU A 296 6.64 12.00 3.14
CA LEU A 296 7.99 12.09 2.60
C LEU A 296 8.71 10.74 2.78
N SER A 297 9.36 10.25 1.71
CA SER A 297 10.20 9.06 1.77
C SER A 297 11.67 9.44 2.03
N LEU A 298 12.04 9.56 3.32
CA LEU A 298 13.44 9.71 3.74
C LEU A 298 14.14 8.34 3.86
N GLU A 299 13.42 7.35 4.38
CA GLU A 299 13.87 5.97 4.63
C GLU A 299 15.01 5.84 5.66
N SER A 300 16.12 6.55 5.51
CA SER A 300 17.26 6.55 6.43
C SER A 300 18.18 7.76 6.20
N THR A 301 18.93 8.15 7.23
CA THR A 301 20.07 9.09 7.15
C THR A 301 21.42 8.37 7.11
N ASP A 302 21.43 7.03 7.09
CA ASP A 302 22.66 6.24 6.93
C ASP A 302 23.07 6.20 5.45
N PRO A 303 24.29 6.69 5.08
CA PRO A 303 24.73 6.72 3.69
C PRO A 303 24.72 5.34 3.00
N SER A 304 24.96 4.25 3.73
CA SER A 304 24.94 2.90 3.16
C SER A 304 23.53 2.48 2.74
N ILE A 305 22.51 2.86 3.52
CA ILE A 305 21.10 2.59 3.25
C ILE A 305 20.57 3.56 2.18
N GLN A 306 20.96 4.83 2.20
CA GLN A 306 20.62 5.79 1.14
C GLN A 306 21.11 5.30 -0.22
N LYS A 307 22.36 4.82 -0.30
CA LYS A 307 22.93 4.20 -1.50
C LYS A 307 22.17 2.94 -1.93
N ALA A 308 21.79 2.08 -0.98
CA ALA A 308 20.94 0.92 -1.27
C ALA A 308 19.53 1.34 -1.76
N GLY A 309 19.06 2.52 -1.37
CA GLY A 309 17.85 3.19 -1.84
C GLY A 309 18.01 4.01 -3.12
N SER A 310 19.04 3.72 -3.93
CA SER A 310 19.34 4.43 -5.19
C SER A 310 19.66 5.92 -5.02
N ASP A 311 20.24 6.32 -3.88
CA ASP A 311 20.62 7.72 -3.59
C ASP A 311 19.47 8.71 -3.84
N LYS A 312 18.24 8.26 -3.54
CA LYS A 312 17.01 9.00 -3.87
C LYS A 312 16.76 10.21 -2.96
N VAL A 313 17.53 10.32 -1.88
CA VAL A 313 17.41 11.39 -0.89
C VAL A 313 18.72 11.58 -0.14
N HIS A 314 19.05 12.85 0.12
CA HIS A 314 20.09 13.30 1.05
C HIS A 314 19.50 14.27 2.09
N ASP A 315 20.20 14.43 3.21
CA ASP A 315 19.71 15.20 4.36
C ASP A 315 19.45 16.68 4.00
N ASP A 316 20.29 17.28 3.15
CA ASP A 316 20.13 18.67 2.67
C ASP A 316 18.88 18.84 1.78
N GLN A 317 18.57 17.83 0.96
CA GLN A 317 17.35 17.81 0.15
C GLN A 317 16.12 17.68 1.04
N TYR A 318 16.21 16.90 2.12
CA TYR A 318 15.12 16.77 3.09
C TYR A 318 14.84 18.07 3.83
N ILE A 319 15.87 18.76 4.31
CA ILE A 319 15.74 20.08 4.96
C ILE A 319 15.00 21.05 4.01
N ARG A 320 15.48 21.19 2.77
CA ARG A 320 14.87 22.07 1.77
C ARG A 320 13.41 21.69 1.47
N ALA A 321 13.11 20.40 1.36
CA ALA A 321 11.75 19.95 1.10
C ALA A 321 10.78 20.35 2.23
N VAL A 322 11.18 20.16 3.49
CA VAL A 322 10.38 20.57 4.66
C VAL A 322 10.18 22.09 4.66
N GLU A 323 11.25 22.86 4.47
CA GLU A 323 11.18 24.33 4.39
C GLU A 323 10.24 24.81 3.28
N ASN A 324 10.33 24.22 2.09
CA ASN A 324 9.47 24.56 0.95
C ASN A 324 7.99 24.25 1.24
N LEU A 325 7.70 23.12 1.89
CA LEU A 325 6.34 22.74 2.28
C LEU A 325 5.75 23.70 3.32
N LEU A 326 6.53 24.05 4.35
CA LEU A 326 6.11 25.03 5.36
C LEU A 326 5.86 26.40 4.72
N LYS A 327 6.76 26.84 3.83
CA LYS A 327 6.61 28.09 3.07
C LYS A 327 5.36 28.09 2.18
N ALA A 328 5.00 26.95 1.62
CA ALA A 328 3.79 26.79 0.80
C ALA A 328 2.49 26.85 1.64
N GLY A 329 2.57 26.65 2.96
CA GLY A 329 1.45 26.80 3.89
C GLY A 329 1.03 25.52 4.62
N TYR A 330 1.80 24.44 4.50
CA TYR A 330 1.61 23.24 5.32
C TYR A 330 2.03 23.48 6.77
N THR A 331 1.38 22.80 7.72
CA THR A 331 1.85 22.76 9.10
C THR A 331 2.82 21.61 9.33
N HIS A 332 3.52 21.61 10.46
CA HIS A 332 4.39 20.51 10.86
C HIS A 332 3.63 19.17 11.00
N GLU A 333 2.35 19.21 11.39
CA GLU A 333 1.48 18.04 11.50
C GLU A 333 1.06 17.45 10.15
N ASP A 334 1.02 18.27 9.10
CA ASP A 334 0.66 17.83 7.74
C ASP A 334 1.79 17.05 7.06
N ILE A 335 3.03 17.25 7.55
CA ILE A 335 4.25 16.66 7.00
C ILE A 335 4.59 15.38 7.79
N GLU A 336 4.21 14.25 7.23
CA GLU A 336 4.62 12.92 7.72
C GLU A 336 5.86 12.44 6.97
N THR A 337 6.77 11.75 7.63
CA THR A 337 8.00 11.22 7.01
C THR A 337 8.21 9.76 7.37
N TYR A 338 8.33 8.93 6.34
CA TYR A 338 8.66 7.52 6.46
C TYR A 338 10.15 7.33 6.72
N ILE A 339 10.45 6.55 7.76
CA ILE A 339 11.78 6.03 8.09
C ILE A 339 11.65 4.50 8.13
N LEU A 340 12.46 3.80 7.34
CA LEU A 340 12.52 2.34 7.36
C LEU A 340 13.25 1.86 8.60
N VAL A 341 12.72 0.80 9.18
CA VAL A 341 13.33 0.09 10.31
C VAL A 341 13.35 -1.41 10.04
N GLY A 342 14.44 -2.06 10.42
CA GLY A 342 14.60 -3.52 10.31
C GLY A 342 15.21 -4.00 9.01
N LEU A 343 15.88 -3.13 8.23
CA LEU A 343 16.61 -3.55 7.04
C LEU A 343 17.84 -4.42 7.42
N PRO A 344 18.29 -5.33 6.54
CA PRO A 344 19.52 -6.10 6.75
C PRO A 344 20.72 -5.20 7.06
N GLY A 345 21.43 -5.47 8.16
CA GLY A 345 22.61 -4.71 8.58
C GLY A 345 22.34 -3.28 9.10
N GLN A 346 21.07 -2.89 9.26
CA GLN A 346 20.71 -1.58 9.77
C GLN A 346 20.90 -1.51 11.29
N LYS A 347 21.70 -0.53 11.74
CA LYS A 347 21.99 -0.32 13.17
C LYS A 347 20.87 0.44 13.88
N TYR A 348 20.62 0.11 15.14
CA TYR A 348 19.66 0.82 16.00
C TYR A 348 19.92 2.33 16.03
N GLU A 349 21.17 2.73 16.25
CA GLU A 349 21.55 4.14 16.41
C GLU A 349 21.36 4.93 15.11
N ALA A 350 21.43 4.26 13.95
CA ALA A 350 21.17 4.90 12.66
C ALA A 350 19.69 5.25 12.51
N VAL A 351 18.79 4.36 12.93
CA VAL A 351 17.34 4.64 12.94
C VAL A 351 17.01 5.72 13.96
N GLU A 352 17.60 5.65 15.17
CA GLU A 352 17.42 6.66 16.20
C GLU A 352 17.84 8.05 15.72
N ARG A 353 19.03 8.18 15.10
CA ARG A 353 19.48 9.45 14.50
C ARG A 353 18.52 9.97 13.44
N ALA A 354 18.01 9.11 12.56
CA ALA A 354 17.04 9.51 11.55
C ALA A 354 15.73 10.02 12.19
N ILE A 355 15.23 9.37 13.25
CA ILE A 355 14.04 9.81 14.00
C ILE A 355 14.28 11.21 14.58
N LEU A 356 15.43 11.41 15.25
CA LEU A 356 15.77 12.69 15.87
C LEU A 356 15.95 13.81 14.83
N PHE A 357 16.56 13.50 13.68
CA PHE A 357 16.74 14.44 12.56
C PHE A 357 15.41 14.92 11.98
N VAL A 358 14.48 14.00 11.68
CA VAL A 358 13.14 14.36 11.18
C VAL A 358 12.40 15.22 12.20
N LYS A 359 12.49 14.84 13.48
CA LYS A 359 11.84 15.60 14.56
C LYS A 359 12.46 16.98 14.78
N SER A 360 13.77 17.15 14.62
CA SER A 360 14.39 18.48 14.79
C SER A 360 13.94 19.49 13.73
N LEU A 361 13.36 19.01 12.62
CA LEU A 361 12.72 19.81 11.58
C LEU A 361 11.19 19.92 11.76
N GLY A 362 10.66 19.41 12.87
CA GLY A 362 9.25 19.47 13.26
C GLY A 362 8.33 18.50 12.52
N ALA A 363 8.83 17.69 11.58
CA ALA A 363 8.02 16.73 10.85
C ALA A 363 7.62 15.50 11.70
N THR A 364 6.49 14.89 11.34
CA THR A 364 5.96 13.71 12.04
C THR A 364 6.60 12.42 11.52
N VAL A 365 7.26 11.67 12.40
CA VAL A 365 7.88 10.38 12.04
C VAL A 365 6.84 9.27 11.91
N LYS A 366 6.91 8.52 10.81
CA LYS A 366 6.24 7.23 10.61
C LYS A 366 7.30 6.15 10.41
N LEU A 367 7.45 5.27 11.40
CA LEU A 367 8.29 4.10 11.21
C LEU A 367 7.60 3.10 10.29
N ALA A 368 8.24 2.80 9.17
CA ALA A 368 7.85 1.76 8.24
C ALA A 368 8.68 0.51 8.53
N GLU A 369 8.04 -0.49 9.16
CA GLU A 369 8.65 -1.78 9.45
C GLU A 369 8.92 -2.52 8.14
N TYR A 370 10.17 -2.91 7.93
CA TYR A 370 10.59 -3.62 6.72
C TYR A 370 9.95 -5.01 6.64
N SER A 371 9.39 -5.31 5.46
CA SER A 371 8.93 -6.65 5.07
C SER A 371 9.93 -7.18 4.04
N PRO A 372 10.58 -8.34 4.25
CA PRO A 372 11.41 -8.94 3.23
C PRO A 372 10.57 -9.36 2.02
N ILE A 373 10.81 -8.72 0.88
CA ILE A 373 9.99 -8.93 -0.31
C ILE A 373 10.68 -9.92 -1.27
N PRO A 374 10.08 -11.08 -1.58
CA PRO A 374 10.68 -12.08 -2.46
C PRO A 374 11.17 -11.53 -3.80
N GLY A 375 12.37 -11.95 -4.19
CA GLY A 375 13.02 -11.51 -5.42
C GLY A 375 13.66 -10.12 -5.36
N THR A 376 13.75 -9.50 -4.19
CA THR A 376 14.58 -8.31 -3.95
C THR A 376 15.96 -8.70 -3.38
N PRO A 377 17.04 -7.95 -3.65
CA PRO A 377 18.36 -8.25 -3.07
C PRO A 377 18.35 -8.36 -1.54
N MET A 378 17.63 -7.48 -0.84
CA MET A 378 17.58 -7.51 0.62
C MET A 378 16.75 -8.68 1.19
N PHE A 379 15.85 -9.27 0.40
CA PHE A 379 15.22 -10.54 0.79
C PHE A 379 16.24 -11.68 0.83
N ASP A 380 17.14 -11.77 -0.15
CA ASP A 380 18.19 -12.79 -0.16
C ASP A 380 19.19 -12.61 0.99
N GLU A 381 19.49 -11.36 1.35
CA GLU A 381 20.29 -11.05 2.54
C GLU A 381 19.60 -11.50 3.83
N CYS A 382 18.31 -11.16 4.02
CA CYS A 382 17.52 -11.64 5.15
C CYS A 382 17.46 -13.18 5.20
N ALA A 383 17.25 -13.85 4.07
CA ALA A 383 17.09 -15.29 4.01
C ALA A 383 18.37 -16.08 4.33
N LYS A 384 19.55 -15.45 4.28
CA LYS A 384 20.80 -16.05 4.79
C LYS A 384 20.81 -16.13 6.32
N ILE A 385 20.18 -15.17 6.98
CA ILE A 385 20.09 -15.09 8.45
C ILE A 385 18.87 -15.86 8.96
N PHE A 386 17.75 -15.77 8.24
CA PHE A 386 16.48 -16.38 8.59
C PHE A 386 15.91 -17.20 7.41
N PRO A 387 16.40 -18.44 7.19
CA PRO A 387 16.05 -19.25 6.03
C PRO A 387 14.55 -19.56 5.86
N LEU A 388 13.80 -19.59 6.96
CA LEU A 388 12.36 -19.83 6.97
C LEU A 388 11.56 -18.85 6.08
N LEU A 389 12.13 -17.67 5.75
CA LEU A 389 11.55 -16.72 4.80
C LEU A 389 11.21 -17.30 3.43
N LYS A 390 11.94 -18.35 3.02
CA LYS A 390 11.75 -19.03 1.74
C LYS A 390 10.72 -20.15 1.82
N GLU A 391 10.36 -20.59 3.02
CA GLU A 391 9.46 -21.73 3.22
C GLU A 391 8.00 -21.31 3.23
N ASP A 392 7.67 -20.19 3.88
CA ASP A 392 6.29 -19.71 4.03
C ASP A 392 6.23 -18.17 3.99
N PRO A 393 5.36 -17.57 3.14
CA PRO A 393 5.21 -16.12 3.09
C PRO A 393 4.80 -15.47 4.41
N LEU A 394 4.23 -16.19 5.38
CA LEU A 394 3.93 -15.64 6.71
C LEU A 394 5.19 -15.10 7.40
N TYR A 395 6.35 -15.69 7.14
CA TYR A 395 7.62 -15.19 7.66
C TYR A 395 8.00 -13.82 7.11
N GLN A 396 7.37 -13.33 6.05
CA GLN A 396 7.63 -12.01 5.44
C GLN A 396 6.86 -10.87 6.13
N ASN A 397 5.95 -11.19 7.07
CA ASN A 397 5.12 -10.22 7.76
C ASN A 397 5.97 -9.29 8.64
N ASN A 398 6.04 -8.01 8.25
CA ASN A 398 6.80 -6.99 8.96
C ASN A 398 6.33 -6.80 10.42
N THR A 399 5.02 -6.85 10.63
CA THR A 399 4.39 -6.64 11.94
C THR A 399 4.72 -7.78 12.91
N ALA A 400 5.06 -8.96 12.39
CA ALA A 400 5.48 -10.11 13.17
C ALA A 400 7.00 -10.16 13.36
N TYR A 401 7.77 -10.00 12.27
CA TYR A 401 9.16 -10.44 12.23
C TYR A 401 10.20 -9.34 12.00
N CYS A 402 9.81 -8.08 11.80
CA CYS A 402 10.77 -6.98 11.59
C CYS A 402 11.85 -6.94 12.69
N GLY A 403 11.47 -7.10 13.97
CA GLY A 403 12.41 -7.13 15.11
C GLY A 403 13.11 -8.48 15.35
N TYR A 404 12.88 -9.47 14.48
CA TYR A 404 13.44 -10.83 14.56
C TYR A 404 14.35 -11.16 13.37
N MET A 405 14.27 -10.41 12.27
CA MET A 405 15.04 -10.62 11.05
C MET A 405 16.40 -9.93 11.04
N THR A 406 16.62 -9.00 11.97
CA THR A 406 17.90 -8.31 12.14
C THR A 406 18.43 -8.55 13.56
N PRO A 407 19.70 -8.97 13.72
CA PRO A 407 20.30 -9.13 15.04
C PRO A 407 20.49 -7.78 15.75
N ASP A 408 20.59 -6.68 14.99
CA ASP A 408 20.91 -5.35 15.51
C ASP A 408 19.70 -4.61 16.11
N ILE A 409 18.48 -4.93 15.66
CA ILE A 409 17.23 -4.29 16.12
C ILE A 409 16.30 -5.35 16.69
N THR A 410 16.55 -5.73 17.94
CA THR A 410 15.66 -6.62 18.70
C THR A 410 14.25 -6.05 18.84
N GLN A 411 13.27 -6.89 19.18
CA GLN A 411 11.89 -6.44 19.44
C GLN A 411 11.79 -5.34 20.51
N ILE A 412 12.65 -5.39 21.54
CA ILE A 412 12.72 -4.36 22.59
C ILE A 412 13.22 -3.04 22.00
N ASN A 413 14.30 -3.10 21.22
CA ASN A 413 14.86 -1.93 20.54
C ASN A 413 13.89 -1.32 19.52
N LEU A 414 13.19 -2.16 18.75
CA LEU A 414 12.13 -1.72 17.84
C LEU A 414 11.02 -1.00 18.60
N GLN A 415 10.61 -1.50 19.77
CA GLN A 415 9.59 -0.84 20.58
C GLN A 415 10.09 0.50 21.15
N ARG A 416 11.36 0.61 21.52
CA ARG A 416 11.98 1.89 21.94
C ARG A 416 11.95 2.92 20.81
N LEU A 417 12.34 2.53 19.58
CA LEU A 417 12.25 3.40 18.40
C LEU A 417 10.81 3.83 18.12
N LYS A 418 9.84 2.91 18.22
CA LYS A 418 8.40 3.22 18.07
C LYS A 418 7.91 4.22 19.12
N ASN A 419 8.37 4.10 20.36
CA ASN A 419 8.02 5.04 21.41
C ASN A 419 8.63 6.42 21.12
N LEU A 420 9.92 6.46 20.76
CA LEU A 420 10.62 7.69 20.38
C LEU A 420 9.91 8.41 19.23
N ALA A 421 9.52 7.68 18.17
CA ALA A 421 8.81 8.24 17.02
C ALA A 421 7.48 8.92 17.41
N LYS A 422 6.77 8.41 18.43
CA LYS A 422 5.48 8.93 18.90
C LYS A 422 5.59 10.18 19.78
N ILE A 423 6.76 10.47 20.36
CA ILE A 423 6.95 11.65 21.23
C ILE A 423 6.74 12.92 20.40
N LYS A 424 5.76 13.75 20.74
CA LYS A 424 5.62 15.07 20.11
C LYS A 424 6.69 16.01 20.67
N ILE A 425 7.52 16.62 19.82
CA ILE A 425 8.33 17.75 20.25
C ILE A 425 7.36 18.92 20.42
N ARG A 426 7.21 19.43 21.65
CA ARG A 426 6.43 20.64 21.91
C ARG A 426 7.23 21.85 21.45
N ASP A 427 6.56 22.82 20.84
CA ASP A 427 7.16 24.09 20.42
C ASP A 427 7.98 24.72 21.54
N GLY A 428 9.24 25.05 21.27
CA GLY A 428 10.09 25.84 22.17
C GLY A 428 11.28 25.12 22.80
N VAL A 429 11.44 23.79 22.68
CA VAL A 429 12.67 23.12 23.11
C VAL A 429 13.58 22.91 21.90
N LYS A 430 14.53 23.83 21.69
CA LYS A 430 15.75 23.50 20.94
C LYS A 430 16.34 22.26 21.61
N ALA A 431 16.32 21.14 20.91
CA ALA A 431 16.69 19.83 21.43
C ALA A 431 18.17 19.82 21.90
N SER A 432 18.42 20.14 23.17
CA SER A 432 19.59 19.67 23.89
C SER A 432 19.27 18.28 24.46
N ILE A 433 19.32 17.25 23.62
CA ILE A 433 19.17 15.86 24.06
C ILE A 433 20.50 15.47 24.71
N ARG A 434 20.58 15.55 26.04
CA ARG A 434 21.64 14.90 26.82
C ARG A 434 21.31 13.40 26.92
N ARG A 435 22.36 12.56 26.84
CA ARG A 435 22.30 11.09 26.67
C ARG A 435 21.76 10.29 27.86
N ASP A 436 21.29 10.92 28.94
CA ASP A 436 21.26 10.29 30.26
C ASP A 436 19.88 10.25 30.95
N ASP A 437 18.76 10.22 30.23
CA ASP A 437 17.46 9.99 30.89
C ASP A 437 17.12 8.48 30.97
N PRO A 438 16.79 7.96 32.18
CA PRO A 438 16.51 6.55 32.38
C PRO A 438 15.13 6.15 31.82
N PRO A 439 14.95 4.87 31.45
CA PRO A 439 13.71 4.39 30.82
C PRO A 439 12.52 4.43 31.78
N LEU A 440 11.43 5.07 31.36
CA LEU A 440 10.10 4.87 31.94
C LEU A 440 9.62 3.45 31.57
N ILE A 441 9.37 2.65 32.61
CA ILE A 441 8.92 1.24 32.58
C ILE A 441 7.53 1.12 31.95
#